data_AF-A0A839WS49-F1
#
_entry.id   AF-A0A839WS49-F1
#
_cell.length_a   1.000
_cell.length_b   1.000
_cell.length_c   1.000
_cell.angle_alpha   90.00
_cell.angle_beta   90.00
_cell.angle_gamma   90.00
#
_symmetry.space_group_name_H-M   'P 1'
#
loop_
_entity.id
_entity.type
_entity.pdbx_description
1 polymer ?
#
loop_
_entity_poly.entity_id
_entity_poly.type
_entity_poly.pdbx_seq_one_letter_code
_entity_poly.pdbx_strand_id
1 'polypeptide(L)'
;MARSESDHMLVLSLGRNGRASYPERPWEEIEPVLRRVWEFDGRLRAWHDVRADVQAAWHAHDARPRRERRRTSATGQVSRAV
;
A
#
# COMPACT_ATOMS: atom_id res chain seq x y z
N MET A 1 -23.46 1.15 13.55
CA MET A 1 -22.36 0.18 13.53
C MET A 1 -21.45 0.32 12.29
N ALA A 2 -21.96 0.61 11.09
CA ALA A 2 -21.18 0.62 9.83
C ALA A 2 -20.05 1.66 9.66
N ARG A 3 -20.05 2.76 10.44
CA ARG A 3 -19.05 3.84 10.30
C ARG A 3 -17.65 3.40 10.75
N SER A 4 -17.57 2.60 11.81
CA SER A 4 -16.29 2.11 12.35
C SER A 4 -15.58 1.11 11.43
N GLU A 5 -16.32 0.27 10.70
CA GLU A 5 -15.73 -0.66 9.73
C GLU A 5 -15.22 0.08 8.49
N SER A 6 -15.95 1.10 8.03
CA SER A 6 -15.54 1.95 6.91
C SER A 6 -14.25 2.71 7.25
N ASP A 7 -14.16 3.26 8.46
CA ASP A 7 -12.96 3.94 8.95
C ASP A 7 -11.76 2.99 9.03
N HIS A 8 -11.97 1.76 9.52
CA HIS A 8 -10.90 0.75 9.59
C HIS A 8 -10.39 0.35 8.20
N MET A 9 -11.29 0.18 7.23
CA MET A 9 -10.89 -0.13 5.85
C MET A 9 -10.09 1.00 5.20
N LEU A 10 -10.41 2.26 5.48
CA LEU A 10 -9.65 3.41 4.99
C LEU A 10 -8.24 3.45 5.58
N VAL A 11 -8.10 3.22 6.88
CA VAL A 11 -6.81 3.11 7.57
C VAL A 11 -5.92 2.04 6.93
N LEU A 12 -6.47 0.83 6.73
CA LEU A 12 -5.74 -0.26 6.10
C LEU A 12 -5.37 0.05 4.64
N SER A 13 -6.27 0.66 3.90
CA SER A 13 -6.05 1.03 2.49
C SER A 13 -4.96 2.07 2.36
N LEU A 14 -4.92 3.07 3.24
CA LEU A 14 -3.88 4.10 3.25
C LEU A 14 -2.48 3.49 3.43
N GLY A 15 -2.30 2.60 4.41
CA GLY A 15 -1.00 1.95 4.66
C GLY A 15 -0.56 1.07 3.49
N ARG A 16 -1.47 0.26 2.94
CA ARG A 16 -1.19 -0.61 1.79
C ARG A 16 -0.86 0.18 0.52
N ASN A 17 -1.65 1.22 0.22
CA ASN A 17 -1.44 2.07 -0.94
C ASN A 17 -0.13 2.84 -0.82
N GLY A 18 0.16 3.37 0.37
CA GLY A 18 1.45 4.00 0.66
C GLY A 18 2.61 3.05 0.34
N ARG A 19 2.57 1.81 0.82
CA ARG A 19 3.65 0.84 0.59
C ARG A 19 3.79 0.48 -0.89
N ALA A 20 2.67 0.37 -1.61
CA ALA A 20 2.67 0.10 -3.05
C ALA A 20 3.24 1.27 -3.87
N SER A 21 2.97 2.51 -3.47
CA SER A 21 3.48 3.72 -4.14
C SER A 21 4.95 4.00 -3.82
N TYR A 22 5.42 3.60 -2.64
CA TYR A 22 6.78 3.89 -2.16
C TYR A 22 7.49 2.61 -1.64
N PRO A 23 7.78 1.64 -2.52
CA PRO A 23 8.31 0.33 -2.12
C PRO A 23 9.77 0.36 -1.62
N GLU A 24 10.54 1.38 -1.98
CA GLU A 24 11.96 1.48 -1.59
C GLU A 24 12.17 2.50 -0.47
N ARG A 25 11.10 3.16 0.00
CA ARG A 25 11.19 4.20 1.03
C ARG A 25 10.88 3.61 2.41
N PRO A 26 11.61 4.02 3.45
CA PRO A 26 11.30 3.64 4.82
C PRO A 26 10.02 4.35 5.30
N TRP A 27 9.41 3.81 6.36
CA TRP A 27 8.18 4.35 6.94
C TRP A 27 8.36 5.81 7.37
N GLU A 28 9.49 6.14 7.99
CA GLU A 28 9.79 7.45 8.56
C GLU A 28 9.78 8.57 7.52
N GLU A 29 10.18 8.27 6.28
CA GLU A 29 10.15 9.22 5.16
C GLU A 29 8.73 9.43 4.60
N ILE A 30 7.88 8.41 4.69
CA ILE A 30 6.56 8.39 4.05
C ILE A 30 5.44 8.74 5.03
N GLU A 31 5.65 8.53 6.33
CA GLU A 31 4.71 8.88 7.38
C GLU A 31 4.15 10.32 7.22
N PRO A 32 4.97 11.37 7.00
CA PRO A 32 4.45 12.73 6.87
C PRO A 32 3.55 12.92 5.64
N VAL A 33 3.77 12.13 4.58
CA VAL A 33 2.95 12.16 3.36
C VAL A 33 1.60 11.51 3.62
N LEU A 34 1.59 10.32 4.21
CA LEU A 34 0.35 9.60 4.53
C LEU A 34 -0.49 10.36 5.57
N ARG A 35 0.16 11.00 6.54
CA ARG A 35 -0.48 11.88 7.49
C ARG A 35 -1.23 13.01 6.79
N ARG A 36 -0.59 13.72 5.85
CA ARG A 36 -1.23 14.81 5.10
C ARG A 36 -2.43 14.32 4.28
N VAL A 37 -2.31 13.15 3.66
CA VAL A 37 -3.41 12.52 2.92
C VAL A 37 -4.59 12.20 3.84
N TRP A 38 -4.31 11.63 5.01
CA TRP A 38 -5.34 11.30 6.00
C TRP A 38 -6.04 12.55 6.55
N GLU A 39 -5.26 13.57 6.94
CA GLU A 39 -5.78 14.82 7.49
C GLU A 39 -6.55 15.64 6.45
N PHE A 40 -6.23 15.51 5.15
CA PHE A 40 -6.95 16.17 4.06
C PHE A 40 -8.40 15.68 3.90
N ASP A 41 -8.67 14.40 4.14
CA ASP A 41 -10.04 13.84 4.03
C ASP A 41 -10.97 14.43 5.11
N GLY A 42 -10.40 14.93 6.24
CA GLY A 42 -11.09 15.80 7.21
C GLY A 42 -12.28 15.16 7.96
N ARG A 43 -12.59 13.89 7.70
CA ARG A 43 -13.81 13.21 8.18
C ARG A 43 -13.57 12.11 9.22
N LEU A 44 -12.32 11.88 9.61
CA LEU A 44 -11.89 10.70 10.35
C LEU A 44 -11.14 11.05 11.65
N ARG A 45 -10.90 10.02 12.48
CA ARG A 45 -10.14 10.07 13.74
C ARG A 45 -8.78 10.77 13.57
N ALA A 46 -8.25 11.31 14.67
CA ALA A 46 -6.95 11.98 14.65
C ALA A 46 -5.86 11.02 14.13
N TRP A 47 -4.87 11.56 13.41
CA TRP A 47 -3.76 10.76 12.87
C TRP A 47 -3.10 9.89 13.95
N HIS A 48 -2.91 10.46 15.15
CA HIS A 48 -2.33 9.76 16.29
C HIS A 48 -3.06 8.45 16.62
N ASP A 49 -4.40 8.41 16.49
CA ASP A 49 -5.22 7.26 16.85
C ASP A 49 -5.16 6.14 15.81
N VAL A 50 -4.78 6.46 14.57
CA VAL A 50 -4.75 5.50 13.45
C VAL A 50 -3.35 5.17 12.98
N ARG A 51 -2.33 5.95 13.38
CA ARG A 51 -0.94 5.81 12.94
C ARG A 51 -0.43 4.38 13.06
N ALA A 52 -0.68 3.74 14.20
CA ALA A 52 -0.22 2.38 14.46
C ALA A 52 -0.83 1.36 13.49
N ASP A 53 -2.12 1.48 13.20
CA ASP A 53 -2.83 0.60 12.27
C ASP A 53 -2.37 0.83 10.82
N VAL A 54 -2.15 2.09 10.42
CA VAL A 54 -1.58 2.44 9.10
C VAL A 54 -0.17 1.84 8.95
N GLN A 55 0.67 1.98 9.98
CA GLN A 55 2.03 1.42 10.00
C GLN A 55 2.01 -0.11 9.96
N ALA A 56 1.12 -0.76 10.70
CA ALA A 56 0.95 -2.21 10.65
C ALA A 56 0.54 -2.67 9.23
N ALA A 57 -0.40 -1.97 8.59
CA ALA A 57 -0.81 -2.25 7.21
C ALA A 57 0.31 -2.03 6.19
N TRP A 58 1.17 -1.03 6.41
CA TRP A 58 2.38 -0.78 5.63
C TRP A 58 3.36 -1.96 5.69
N HIS A 59 3.69 -2.44 6.90
CA HIS A 59 4.64 -3.55 7.08
C HIS A 59 4.07 -4.91 6.67
N ALA A 60 2.76 -5.13 6.78
CA ALA A 60 2.12 -6.38 6.37
C ALA A 60 2.32 -6.69 4.86
N HIS A 61 2.57 -5.66 4.04
CA HIS A 61 2.87 -5.83 2.62
C HIS A 61 4.32 -6.27 2.35
N ASP A 62 5.24 -6.00 3.27
CA ASP A 62 6.65 -6.40 3.17
C ASP A 62 6.82 -7.91 3.42
N ALA A 63 5.98 -8.46 4.30
CA ALA A 63 5.92 -9.89 4.60
C ALA A 63 5.44 -10.77 3.43
N ARG A 64 4.95 -10.17 2.34
CA ARG A 64 4.73 -10.91 1.09
C ARG A 64 6.00 -10.85 0.27
N PRO A 65 6.77 -11.96 0.12
CA PRO A 65 7.84 -11.98 -0.86
C PRO A 65 7.25 -11.55 -2.20
N ARG A 66 7.99 -10.68 -2.89
CA ARG A 66 7.76 -10.16 -4.23
C ARG A 66 7.78 -11.34 -5.22
N ARG A 67 6.83 -12.27 -5.10
CA ARG A 67 6.58 -13.35 -6.05
C ARG A 67 6.00 -12.71 -7.29
N GLU A 68 6.94 -12.29 -8.14
CA GLU A 68 6.87 -12.62 -9.54
C GLU A 68 5.66 -12.01 -10.29
N ARG A 69 5.65 -10.69 -10.42
CA ARG A 69 5.21 -10.07 -11.69
C ARG A 69 6.37 -10.09 -12.70
N ARG A 70 6.99 -11.26 -12.92
CA ARG A 70 7.53 -11.62 -14.24
C ARG A 70 6.45 -12.40 -14.96
N ARG A 71 5.38 -11.70 -15.36
CA ARG A 71 4.48 -12.24 -16.37
C ARG A 71 5.10 -11.91 -17.74
N THR A 72 6.05 -12.77 -18.12
CA THR A 72 6.37 -13.16 -19.51
C THR A 72 6.42 -12.03 -20.54
N SER A 73 7.57 -11.35 -20.59
CA SER A 73 8.15 -10.95 -21.87
C SER A 73 9.19 -12.01 -22.22
N ALA A 74 9.08 -12.62 -23.41
CA ALA A 74 9.97 -13.63 -24.01
C ALA A 74 9.61 -15.12 -23.79
N THR A 75 8.76 -15.63 -24.68
CA THR A 75 8.98 -16.89 -25.42
C THR A 75 8.43 -16.65 -26.82
N GLY A 76 9.25 -16.22 -27.79
CA GLY A 76 9.90 -17.11 -28.75
C GLY A 76 9.17 -16.98 -30.10
N GLN A 77 9.60 -16.10 -31.00
CA GLN A 77 10.45 -16.51 -32.12
C GLN A 77 10.06 -17.88 -32.69
N VAL A 78 9.12 -17.89 -33.65
CA VAL A 78 9.02 -19.01 -34.60
C VAL A 78 9.67 -18.54 -35.89
N SER A 79 10.92 -18.95 -36.04
CA SER A 79 11.62 -18.92 -37.32
C SER A 79 11.23 -20.16 -38.13
N ARG A 80 10.75 -19.91 -39.36
CA ARG A 80 11.05 -20.60 -40.63
C ARG A 80 10.49 -22.02 -40.95
N ALA A 81 10.02 -22.08 -42.20
CA ALA A 81 10.07 -23.19 -43.20
C ALA A 81 9.02 -24.31 -43.13
N VAL A 82 8.11 -24.33 -44.11
CA VAL A 82 8.14 -25.19 -45.32
C VAL A 82 7.26 -24.55 -46.40
#